data_AF-A0A6B3DQC7-F1
#
_entry.id   AF-A0A6B3DQC7-F1
#
_cell.length_a   1.000
_cell.length_b   1.000
_cell.length_c   1.000
_cell.angle_alpha   90.00
_cell.angle_beta   90.00
_cell.angle_gamma   90.00
#
_symmetry.space_group_name_H-M   'P 1'
#
loop_
_entity.id
_entity.type
_entity.pdbx_description
1 polymer ?
#
loop_
_entity_poly.entity_id
_entity_poly.type
_entity_poly.pdbx_seq_one_letter_code
_entity_poly.pdbx_strand_id
1 'polypeptide(L)'
;MWETIIVTGQRASEVIQLRLDCVGRYGGLPLLWHDQTKVGNLNAAVRIPDHLLDRLEERRRKTLTHYADRHAGRLPTAAERAHLALFPTDILNPDGRRALSYT
;
A
#
# COMPACT_ATOMS: atom_id res chain seq x y z
N MET A 1 4.43 -5.04 6.37
CA MET A 1 3.10 -5.65 6.49
C MET A 1 2.79 -5.96 7.94
N TRP A 2 3.44 -6.95 8.58
CA TRP A 2 3.18 -7.28 9.99
C TRP A 2 3.39 -6.08 10.94
N GLU A 3 4.43 -5.28 10.72
CA GLU A 3 4.72 -4.09 11.51
C GLU A 3 3.57 -3.07 11.46
N THR A 4 2.98 -2.87 10.27
CA THR A 4 1.79 -2.03 10.09
C THR A 4 0.61 -2.53 10.93
N ILE A 5 0.37 -3.85 10.95
CA ILE A 5 -0.69 -4.47 11.76
C ILE A 5 -0.48 -4.19 13.24
N ILE A 6 0.74 -4.41 13.75
CA ILE A 6 1.07 -4.23 15.17
C ILE A 6 0.96 -2.76 15.59
N VAL A 7 1.54 -1.86 14.81
CA VAL A 7 1.63 -0.43 15.17
C VAL A 7 0.28 0.28 15.05
N THR A 8 -0.56 -0.10 14.07
CA THR A 8 -1.82 0.62 13.80
C THR A 8 -3.06 -0.10 14.33
N GLY A 9 -2.94 -1.36 14.76
CA GLY A 9 -4.07 -2.19 15.19
C GLY A 9 -5.07 -2.52 14.06
N GLN A 10 -4.71 -2.26 12.81
CA GLN A 10 -5.56 -2.54 11.65
C GLN A 10 -5.66 -4.04 11.37
N ARG A 11 -6.77 -4.46 10.75
CA ARG A 11 -6.94 -5.86 10.38
C ARG A 11 -5.93 -6.23 9.32
N ALA A 12 -5.43 -7.46 9.41
CA ALA A 12 -4.44 -7.94 8.44
C ALA A 12 -4.99 -7.90 7.00
N SER A 13 -6.28 -8.20 6.80
CA SER A 13 -6.93 -8.07 5.49
C SER A 13 -6.95 -6.63 4.97
N GLU A 14 -7.16 -5.63 5.82
CA GLU A 14 -7.16 -4.21 5.44
C GLU A 14 -5.75 -3.73 5.09
N VAL A 15 -4.75 -4.15 5.87
CA VAL A 15 -3.33 -3.85 5.60
C VAL A 15 -2.87 -4.47 4.27
N ILE A 16 -3.30 -5.69 3.97
CA ILE A 16 -2.95 -6.36 2.71
C ILE A 16 -3.54 -5.60 1.51
N GLN A 17 -4.73 -5.02 1.64
CA GLN A 17 -5.42 -4.29 0.58
C GLN A 17 -4.98 -2.83 0.42
N LEU A 18 -3.94 -2.37 1.15
CA LEU A 18 -3.41 -1.02 1.01
C LEU A 18 -2.97 -0.73 -0.43
N ARG A 19 -3.30 0.47 -0.91
CA ARG A 19 -2.86 1.00 -2.21
C ARG A 19 -1.45 1.56 -2.14
N LEU A 20 -0.78 1.65 -3.29
CA LEU A 20 0.61 2.10 -3.39
C LEU A 20 0.86 3.45 -2.72
N ASP A 21 -0.07 4.40 -2.90
CA ASP A 21 0.02 5.76 -2.41
C ASP A 21 -0.73 5.96 -1.09
N CYS A 22 -0.81 4.93 -0.24
CA CYS A 22 -1.53 4.96 1.04
C CYS A 22 -0.86 5.76 2.16
N VAL A 23 0.36 6.28 1.96
CA VAL A 23 1.07 7.07 2.98
C VAL A 23 1.47 8.43 2.44
N GLY A 24 1.55 9.39 3.36
CA GLY A 24 1.90 10.77 3.07
C GLY A 24 2.02 11.59 4.36
N ARG A 25 2.33 12.88 4.23
CA ARG A 25 2.40 13.81 5.35
C ARG A 25 1.31 14.87 5.24
N TYR A 26 0.62 15.14 6.35
CA TYR A 26 -0.34 16.23 6.46
C TYR A 26 0.02 17.09 7.67
N GLY A 27 0.27 18.39 7.44
CA GLY A 27 0.79 19.27 8.50
C GLY A 27 2.12 18.78 9.10
N GLY A 28 2.97 18.15 8.29
CA GLY A 28 4.25 17.55 8.72
C GLY A 28 4.12 16.18 9.39
N LEU A 29 2.90 15.74 9.74
CA LEU A 29 2.66 14.49 10.43
C LEU A 29 2.49 13.33 9.46
N PRO A 30 3.19 12.21 9.65
CA PRO A 30 3.04 11.03 8.81
C PRO A 30 1.69 10.35 9.08
N LEU A 31 0.97 10.08 8.00
CA LEU A 31 -0.35 9.46 8.01
C LEU A 31 -0.38 8.23 7.09
N LEU A 32 -1.22 7.27 7.46
CA LEU A 32 -1.60 6.11 6.67
C LEU A 32 -3.10 6.21 6.37
N TRP A 33 -3.45 6.23 5.07
CA TRP A 33 -4.81 6.11 4.58
C TRP A 33 -5.16 4.65 4.32
N HIS A 34 -6.34 4.24 4.79
CA HIS A 34 -6.81 2.88 4.65
C HIS A 34 -8.34 2.81 4.61
N ASP A 35 -8.85 1.69 4.11
CA ASP A 35 -10.29 1.40 4.06
C ASP A 35 -10.67 0.44 5.19
N GLN A 36 -11.60 0.86 6.04
CA GLN A 36 -12.17 0.04 7.13
C GLN A 36 -13.38 -0.74 6.60
N THR A 37 -13.09 -1.87 5.96
CA THR A 37 -14.09 -2.64 5.19
C THR A 37 -15.26 -3.16 6.02
N LYS A 38 -15.05 -3.53 7.29
CA LYS A 38 -16.14 -4.06 8.14
C LYS A 38 -17.21 -3.01 8.47
N VAL A 39 -16.80 -1.76 8.62
CA VAL A 39 -17.69 -0.66 9.06
C VAL A 39 -18.02 0.31 7.93
N GLY A 40 -17.50 0.08 6.72
CA GLY A 40 -17.76 0.90 5.54
C GLY A 40 -17.07 2.27 5.56
N ASN A 41 -16.12 2.50 6.46
CA ASN A 41 -15.41 3.77 6.57
C ASN A 41 -14.19 3.76 5.63
N LEU A 42 -14.34 4.37 4.46
CA LEU A 42 -13.34 4.40 3.42
C LEU A 42 -12.44 5.64 3.55
N ASN A 43 -11.18 5.51 3.11
CA ASN A 43 -10.19 6.58 3.10
C ASN A 43 -9.94 7.22 4.48
N ALA A 44 -10.00 6.40 5.54
CA ALA A 44 -9.70 6.84 6.89
C ALA A 44 -8.19 7.05 7.05
N ALA A 45 -7.79 8.14 7.70
CA ALA A 45 -6.39 8.45 7.97
C ALA A 45 -6.04 8.20 9.43
N VAL A 46 -4.95 7.46 9.67
CA VAL A 46 -4.39 7.24 11.01
C VAL A 46 -2.96 7.77 11.08
N ARG A 47 -2.58 8.34 12.22
CA ARG A 47 -1.20 8.76 12.45
C ARG A 47 -0.32 7.53 12.63
N ILE A 48 0.85 7.56 12.00
CA ILE A 48 1.86 6.52 12.12
C ILE A 48 3.15 7.12 12.69
N PRO A 49 4.08 6.33 13.23
CA PRO A 49 5.43 6.80 13.55
C PRO A 49 6.30 6.90 12.28
N ASP A 50 7.33 7.76 12.30
CA ASP A 50 8.21 7.97 11.14
C ASP A 50 8.89 6.68 10.67
N HIS A 51 9.31 5.80 11.59
CA HIS A 51 9.92 4.52 11.20
C HIS A 51 8.96 3.64 10.38
N LEU A 52 7.65 3.69 10.66
CA LEU A 52 6.67 2.93 9.89
C LEU A 52 6.45 3.58 8.52
N LEU A 53 6.50 4.92 8.43
CA LEU A 53 6.49 5.61 7.15
C LEU A 53 7.67 5.14 6.29
N ASP A 54 8.89 5.14 6.84
CA ASP A 54 10.11 4.73 6.11
C ASP A 54 10.00 3.29 5.60
N ARG A 55 9.44 2.38 6.42
CA ARG A 55 9.20 0.98 6.03
C ARG A 55 8.18 0.85 4.91
N LEU A 56 7.13 1.66 4.92
CA LEU A 56 6.11 1.67 3.88
C LEU A 56 6.61 2.32 2.58
N GLU A 57 7.43 3.37 2.67
CA GLU A 57 8.13 3.96 1.52
C GLU A 57 9.12 2.97 0.89
N GLU A 58 9.87 2.24 1.71
CA GLU A 58 10.75 1.18 1.22
C GLU A 58 9.98 0.09 0.48
N ARG A 59 8.83 -0.31 1.03
CA ARG A 59 7.95 -1.27 0.37
C ARG A 59 7.41 -0.71 -0.96
N ARG A 60 6.94 0.55 -0.97
CA ARG A 60 6.47 1.25 -2.17
C ARG A 60 7.52 1.23 -3.27
N ARG A 61 8.77 1.53 -2.92
CA ARG A 61 9.92 1.49 -3.86
C ARG A 61 10.09 0.10 -4.47
N LYS A 62 10.09 -0.95 -3.66
CA LYS A 62 10.19 -2.35 -4.14
C LYS A 62 9.04 -2.72 -5.09
N THR A 63 7.81 -2.30 -4.76
CA THR A 63 6.65 -2.54 -5.61
C THR A 63 6.77 -1.81 -6.95
N LEU A 64 7.26 -0.57 -6.97
CA LEU A 64 7.53 0.19 -8.19
C LEU A 64 8.63 -0.44 -9.06
N THR A 65 9.73 -0.88 -8.44
CA THR A 65 10.81 -1.60 -9.15
C THR A 65 10.25 -2.86 -9.81
N HIS A 66 9.52 -3.66 -9.06
CA HIS A 66 8.92 -4.89 -9.57
C HIS A 66 7.90 -4.65 -10.69
N TYR A 67 7.14 -3.56 -10.63
CA TYR A 67 6.29 -3.15 -11.74
C TYR A 67 7.12 -2.81 -12.98
N ALA A 68 8.18 -2.00 -12.82
CA ALA A 68 9.03 -1.61 -13.94
C ALA A 68 9.70 -2.83 -14.60
N ASP A 69 10.16 -3.81 -13.81
CA ASP A 69 10.75 -5.05 -14.31
C ASP A 69 9.79 -5.83 -15.23
N ARG A 70 8.48 -5.80 -14.94
CA ARG A 70 7.44 -6.43 -15.77
C ARG A 70 7.04 -5.61 -16.99
N HIS A 71 7.24 -4.29 -16.96
CA HIS A 71 6.80 -3.36 -17.99
C HIS A 71 7.99 -2.76 -18.77
N ALA A 72 9.06 -3.53 -18.97
CA ALA A 72 10.25 -3.14 -19.75
C ALA A 72 10.87 -1.80 -19.27
N GLY A 73 10.94 -1.60 -17.96
CA GLY A 73 11.50 -0.40 -17.34
C GLY A 73 10.51 0.78 -17.23
N ARG A 74 9.28 0.64 -17.72
CA ARG A 74 8.26 1.69 -17.65
C ARG A 74 7.72 1.85 -16.22
N LEU A 75 7.68 3.10 -15.75
CA LEU A 75 7.01 3.46 -14.50
C LEU A 75 5.49 3.57 -14.69
N PRO A 76 4.69 3.28 -13.65
CA PRO A 76 3.24 3.43 -13.73
C PRO A 76 2.86 4.92 -13.81
N THR A 77 1.86 5.21 -14.63
CA THR A 77 1.19 6.52 -14.71
C THR A 77 0.45 6.82 -13.41
N ALA A 78 0.09 8.09 -13.17
CA ALA A 78 -0.70 8.48 -11.99
C ALA A 78 -2.02 7.68 -11.86
N ALA A 79 -2.70 7.42 -12.98
CA ALA A 79 -3.92 6.63 -13.03
C ALA A 79 -3.67 5.15 -12.67
N GLU A 80 -2.56 4.56 -13.11
CA GLU A 80 -2.19 3.19 -12.75
C GLU A 80 -1.80 3.09 -11.27
N ARG A 81 -1.02 4.06 -10.77
CA ARG A 81 -0.60 4.12 -9.36
C ARG A 81 -1.77 4.13 -8.38
N ALA A 82 -2.83 4.88 -8.69
CA ALA A 82 -4.03 4.95 -7.86
C ALA A 82 -4.69 3.58 -7.61
N HIS A 83 -4.51 2.63 -8.53
CA HIS A 83 -5.09 1.29 -8.46
C HIS A 83 -4.09 0.20 -8.06
N LEU A 84 -2.81 0.54 -7.96
CA LEU A 84 -1.72 -0.40 -7.72
C LEU A 84 -1.72 -0.83 -6.24
N ALA A 85 -1.58 -2.13 -5.99
CA ALA A 85 -1.53 -2.64 -4.62
C ALA A 85 -0.15 -2.38 -4.02
N LEU A 86 -0.07 -2.01 -2.74
CA LEU A 86 1.22 -1.91 -2.03
C LEU A 86 1.87 -3.29 -1.85
N PHE A 87 1.03 -4.32 -1.68
CA PHE A 87 1.43 -5.72 -1.56
C PHE A 87 0.87 -6.55 -2.71
N PRO A 88 1.38 -6.40 -3.95
CA PRO A 88 0.84 -7.13 -5.09
C PRO A 88 1.14 -8.63 -5.00
N THR A 89 0.24 -9.46 -5.54
CA THR A 89 0.52 -10.87 -5.82
C THR A 89 1.28 -11.04 -7.13
N ASP A 90 2.04 -12.12 -7.26
CA ASP A 90 2.75 -12.49 -8.50
C ASP A 90 1.89 -13.36 -9.43
N ILE A 91 0.76 -13.86 -8.94
CA ILE A 91 -0.11 -14.77 -9.69
C ILE A 91 -1.09 -13.96 -10.55
N LEU A 92 -0.98 -14.09 -11.88
CA LEU A 92 -1.90 -13.50 -12.86
C LEU A 92 -2.21 -12.02 -12.55
N ASN A 93 -1.15 -11.23 -12.37
CA ASN A 93 -1.24 -9.83 -11.96
C ASN A 93 -0.24 -8.94 -12.73
N PRO A 94 -0.36 -8.85 -14.07
CA PRO A 94 0.55 -8.06 -14.89
C PRO A 94 0.51 -6.56 -14.53
N ASP A 95 -0.66 -6.05 -14.12
CA ASP A 95 -0.85 -4.63 -13.80
C ASP A 95 -0.56 -4.27 -12.33
N GLY A 96 -0.19 -5.25 -11.49
CA GLY A 96 0.11 -5.02 -10.07
C GLY A 96 -1.09 -4.57 -9.22
N ARG A 97 -2.32 -4.68 -9.75
CA ARG A 97 -3.55 -4.20 -9.08
C ARG A 97 -4.08 -5.17 -8.03
N ARG A 98 -3.81 -6.46 -8.19
CA ARG A 98 -4.28 -7.50 -7.26
C ARG A 98 -3.34 -7.57 -6.06
N ALA A 99 -3.87 -7.33 -4.88
CA ALA A 99 -3.14 -7.55 -3.64
C ALA A 99 -2.95 -9.04 -3.36
N LEU A 100 -2.03 -9.36 -2.45
CA LEU A 100 -1.95 -10.69 -1.82
C LEU A 100 -3.29 -11.07 -1.18
N SER A 101 -3.52 -12.37 -1.02
CA SER A 101 -4.70 -12.92 -0.35
C SER A 101 -4.28 -14.12 0.51
N TYR A 102 -5.13 -14.49 1.46
CA TYR A 102 -4.96 -15.69 2.31
C TYR A 102 -5.39 -16.99 1.62
N THR A 103 -5.94 -16.89 0.41
CA THR A 103 -6.50 -17.98 -0.40
C THR A 103 -5.55 -18.45 -1.47
#